data_AF-A0A0B7H0M3-F1
#
_entry.id   AF-A0A0B7H0M3-F1
#
_cell.length_a   1.000
_cell.length_b   1.000
_cell.length_c   1.000
_cell.angle_alpha   90.00
_cell.angle_beta   90.00
_cell.angle_gamma   90.00
#
_symmetry.space_group_name_H-M   'P 1'
#
loop_
_entity.id
_entity.type
_entity.pdbx_description
1 polymer ?
#
loop_
_entity_poly.entity_id
_entity_poly.type
_entity_poly.pdbx_seq_one_letter_code
_entity_poly.pdbx_strand_id
1 'polypeptide(L)'
;MFSKGEKNKVMMIEQFIDNVLIIDDKPNEVEKLVSTLEECDIRCSSYTPANIKGKRIKTKQIIFCDVFLSETDTTLQGNISELRSILKNICSTGFGSYGIVLWTSHLEDSIDEIKTKISEDKKNNRYTTPLFIVGLDKQKYIESGYTNILNDLNAVIEQNKAAYFFVNWMNTVKSARNKAISDIYSLVPDYDKQNTELMYILYKMALNHTGLPKSQIQNYDLTTDAYKAFDELLYSDLINQLSKNSTDIFKPTPQNPYADQKDKVNEIYSKLNSKLFIDTTNIKQDTIIPGNVYEIINPEMRPKLPEEKGDNKEKNKDINKYIAIELTPPCDFSQMKKINSRLIKGFLCDIQYATKFTKGYYYKDMFPLSVGDTNNLQFILDFRYLEAIEDSELIKEKNYKVLFRVTPKLFADILQKFSSYYGRLGLSNIKS
;
A
#
# COMPACT_ATOMS: atom_id res chain seq x y z
N MET A 1 -0.40 -46.02 24.54
CA MET A 1 -1.61 -45.19 24.55
C MET A 1 -1.18 -43.76 24.84
N PHE A 2 -0.74 -43.03 23.81
CA PHE A 2 -0.46 -41.61 23.89
C PHE A 2 -1.16 -41.00 22.68
N SER A 3 -2.20 -40.22 22.96
CA SER A 3 -2.96 -39.46 21.97
C SER A 3 -1.99 -38.56 21.22
N LYS A 4 -1.97 -38.69 19.88
CA LYS A 4 -1.31 -37.71 19.01
C LYS A 4 -2.02 -36.39 19.23
N GLY A 5 -1.30 -35.44 19.83
CA GLY A 5 -1.79 -34.10 20.05
C GLY A 5 -2.35 -33.50 18.76
N GLU A 6 -3.64 -33.18 18.79
CA GLU A 6 -4.20 -32.13 17.95
C GLU A 6 -3.35 -30.89 18.24
N LYS A 7 -2.57 -30.44 17.26
CA LYS A 7 -2.03 -29.10 17.30
C LYS A 7 -3.24 -28.17 17.35
N ASN A 8 -3.48 -27.54 18.50
CA ASN A 8 -4.38 -26.40 18.59
C ASN A 8 -4.00 -25.44 17.46
N LYS A 9 -4.83 -25.39 16.41
CA LYS A 9 -4.66 -24.45 15.32
C LYS A 9 -4.89 -23.09 15.95
N VAL A 10 -3.81 -22.35 16.22
CA VAL A 10 -3.91 -20.99 16.75
C VAL A 10 -4.85 -20.21 15.83
N MET A 11 -5.92 -19.65 16.40
CA MET A 11 -6.91 -18.96 15.59
C MET A 11 -6.30 -17.70 15.01
N MET A 12 -6.59 -17.44 13.73
CA MET A 12 -6.14 -16.21 13.08
C MET A 12 -6.64 -14.98 13.85
N ILE A 13 -7.85 -15.04 14.41
CA ILE A 13 -8.45 -13.91 15.08
C ILE A 13 -7.77 -13.55 16.41
N GLU A 14 -7.30 -14.54 17.18
CA GLU A 14 -6.61 -14.32 18.46
C GLU A 14 -5.27 -13.59 18.28
N GLN A 15 -4.56 -13.87 17.19
CA GLN A 15 -3.30 -13.17 16.89
C GLN A 15 -3.54 -11.72 16.41
N PHE A 16 -4.72 -11.47 15.84
CA PHE A 16 -5.09 -10.21 15.25
C PHE A 16 -5.63 -9.21 16.27
N ILE A 17 -6.48 -9.65 17.19
CA ILE A 17 -7.18 -8.76 18.11
C ILE A 17 -6.36 -8.56 19.39
N ASP A 18 -5.89 -7.35 19.62
CA ASP A 18 -5.30 -6.89 20.88
C ASP A 18 -6.27 -5.99 21.65
N ASN A 19 -7.23 -5.36 20.95
CA ASN A 19 -8.21 -4.46 21.56
C ASN A 19 -9.54 -4.40 20.80
N VAL A 20 -10.60 -4.22 21.58
CA VAL A 20 -11.98 -4.17 21.11
C VAL A 20 -12.70 -2.94 21.68
N LEU A 21 -13.66 -2.43 20.93
CA LEU A 21 -14.70 -1.51 21.42
C LEU A 21 -16.06 -2.19 21.30
N ILE A 22 -16.89 -2.05 22.33
CA ILE A 22 -18.25 -2.55 22.33
C ILE A 22 -19.19 -1.36 22.49
N ILE A 23 -20.20 -1.29 21.64
CA ILE A 23 -21.23 -0.25 21.66
C ILE A 23 -22.58 -0.96 21.73
N ASP A 24 -23.25 -0.82 22.86
CA ASP A 24 -24.51 -1.51 23.17
C ASP A 24 -25.34 -0.62 24.10
N ASP A 25 -26.66 -0.58 23.92
CA ASP A 25 -27.57 0.22 24.74
C ASP A 25 -27.72 -0.35 26.15
N LYS A 26 -27.42 -1.64 26.34
CA LYS A 26 -27.58 -2.36 27.62
C LYS A 26 -26.25 -2.88 28.15
N PRO A 27 -25.59 -2.13 29.06
CA PRO A 27 -24.30 -2.51 29.63
C PRO A 27 -24.26 -3.93 30.20
N ASN A 28 -25.33 -4.36 30.88
CA ASN A 28 -25.41 -5.68 31.51
C ASN A 28 -25.37 -6.84 30.50
N GLU A 29 -25.83 -6.63 29.25
CA GLU A 29 -25.83 -7.67 28.21
C GLU A 29 -24.42 -7.92 27.65
N VAL A 30 -23.48 -6.99 27.86
CA VAL A 30 -22.11 -7.08 27.35
C VAL A 30 -21.06 -7.37 28.43
N GLU A 31 -21.43 -7.43 29.71
CA GLU A 31 -20.47 -7.73 30.79
C GLU A 31 -19.76 -9.08 30.59
N LYS A 32 -20.51 -10.13 30.25
CA LYS A 32 -19.95 -11.46 29.98
C LYS A 32 -19.12 -11.49 28.70
N LEU A 33 -19.49 -10.68 27.70
CA LEU A 33 -18.68 -10.50 26.48
C LEU A 33 -17.33 -9.88 26.82
N VAL A 34 -17.35 -8.80 27.62
CA VAL A 34 -16.14 -8.11 28.09
C VAL A 34 -15.24 -9.08 28.85
N SER A 35 -15.78 -9.77 29.87
CA SER A 35 -14.98 -10.69 30.69
C SER A 35 -14.36 -11.82 29.87
N THR A 36 -15.13 -12.40 28.94
CA THR A 36 -14.64 -13.49 28.07
C THR A 36 -13.50 -13.03 27.16
N LEU A 37 -13.58 -11.82 26.61
CA LEU A 37 -12.52 -11.26 25.78
C LEU A 37 -11.28 -10.91 26.62
N GLU A 38 -11.47 -10.37 27.82
CA GLU A 38 -10.37 -10.02 28.74
C GLU A 38 -9.63 -11.27 29.26
N GLU A 39 -10.33 -12.39 29.47
CA GLU A 39 -9.71 -13.70 29.77
C GLU A 39 -8.78 -14.18 28.63
N CYS A 40 -8.98 -13.70 27.41
CA CYS A 40 -8.11 -13.95 26.26
C CYS A 40 -7.01 -12.86 26.07
N ASP A 41 -6.75 -12.03 27.08
CA ASP A 41 -5.82 -10.88 27.03
C ASP A 41 -6.20 -9.81 25.98
N ILE A 42 -7.49 -9.73 25.63
CA ILE A 42 -8.01 -8.71 24.70
C ILE A 42 -8.52 -7.52 25.51
N ARG A 43 -7.97 -6.32 25.25
CA ARG A 43 -8.38 -5.11 25.96
C ARG A 43 -9.73 -4.59 25.46
N CYS A 44 -10.74 -4.62 26.32
CA CYS A 44 -12.08 -4.13 26.00
C CYS A 44 -12.34 -2.71 26.50
N SER A 45 -13.21 -2.00 25.80
CA SER A 45 -13.87 -0.79 26.30
C SER A 45 -15.31 -0.82 25.83
N SER A 46 -16.27 -0.68 26.75
CA SER A 46 -17.70 -0.73 26.44
C SER A 46 -18.36 0.62 26.73
N TYR A 47 -19.26 1.06 25.86
CA TYR A 47 -20.03 2.30 26.05
C TYR A 47 -21.46 2.16 25.53
N THR A 48 -22.38 2.85 26.19
CA THR A 48 -23.69 3.17 25.62
C THR A 48 -23.59 4.32 24.62
N PRO A 49 -24.58 4.49 23.73
CA PRO A 49 -24.68 5.65 22.82
C PRO A 49 -24.54 7.00 23.53
N ALA A 50 -25.20 7.15 24.69
CA ALA A 50 -25.10 8.36 25.50
C ALA A 50 -23.68 8.58 26.04
N ASN A 51 -23.04 7.51 26.52
CA ASN A 51 -21.75 7.59 27.21
C ASN A 51 -20.53 7.71 26.27
N ILE A 52 -20.68 7.32 24.99
CA ILE A 52 -19.61 7.45 24.00
C ILE A 52 -19.57 8.85 23.35
N LYS A 53 -20.69 9.58 23.41
CA LYS A 53 -20.82 10.89 22.77
C LYS A 53 -19.78 11.87 23.30
N GLY A 54 -19.00 12.45 22.38
CA GLY A 54 -17.95 13.42 22.71
C GLY A 54 -16.65 12.80 23.22
N LYS A 55 -16.57 11.47 23.34
CA LYS A 55 -15.32 10.80 23.70
C LYS A 55 -14.41 10.65 22.50
N ARG A 56 -13.13 10.91 22.72
CA ARG A 56 -12.08 10.56 21.77
C ARG A 56 -11.67 9.12 21.99
N ILE A 57 -11.96 8.26 21.02
CA ILE A 57 -11.61 6.84 21.07
C ILE A 57 -10.31 6.63 20.27
N LYS A 58 -9.35 5.89 20.84
CA LYS A 58 -8.17 5.43 20.10
C LYS A 58 -8.58 4.31 19.15
N THR A 59 -7.85 4.14 18.05
CA THR A 59 -8.05 3.07 17.07
C THR A 59 -8.30 1.73 17.73
N LYS A 60 -9.29 1.00 17.21
CA LYS A 60 -9.62 -0.36 17.62
C LYS A 60 -9.53 -1.30 16.45
N GLN A 61 -9.10 -2.55 16.66
CA GLN A 61 -9.07 -3.55 15.58
C GLN A 61 -10.48 -4.01 15.21
N ILE A 62 -11.33 -4.21 16.21
CA ILE A 62 -12.73 -4.60 16.05
C ILE A 62 -13.63 -3.73 16.91
N ILE A 63 -14.78 -3.37 16.34
CA ILE A 63 -15.89 -2.75 17.05
C ILE A 63 -17.09 -3.69 16.99
N PHE A 64 -17.54 -4.17 18.16
CA PHE A 64 -18.84 -4.80 18.30
C PHE A 64 -19.89 -3.71 18.45
N CYS A 65 -20.91 -3.73 17.60
CA CYS A 65 -22.01 -2.79 17.67
C CYS A 65 -23.33 -3.53 17.71
N ASP A 66 -24.16 -3.28 18.72
CA ASP A 66 -25.60 -3.51 18.53
C ASP A 66 -26.11 -2.61 17.40
N VAL A 67 -27.12 -3.10 16.70
CA VAL A 67 -27.86 -2.34 15.71
C VAL A 67 -28.89 -1.46 16.41
N PHE A 68 -29.59 -1.98 17.43
CA PHE A 68 -30.70 -1.28 18.08
C PHE A 68 -30.21 -0.38 19.23
N LEU A 69 -29.57 0.73 18.85
CA LEU A 69 -28.93 1.66 19.78
C LEU A 69 -29.82 2.85 20.20
N SER A 70 -30.88 3.12 19.46
CA SER A 70 -31.72 4.31 19.66
C SER A 70 -32.79 4.06 20.72
N GLU A 71 -32.80 4.91 21.76
CA GLU A 71 -33.81 4.87 22.83
C GLU A 71 -35.19 5.39 22.37
N THR A 72 -35.26 6.16 21.27
CA THR A 72 -36.47 6.87 20.84
C THR A 72 -37.09 6.34 19.55
N ASP A 73 -36.26 5.88 18.63
CA ASP A 73 -36.65 5.32 17.33
C ASP A 73 -36.43 3.81 17.32
N THR A 74 -37.51 3.05 17.16
CA THR A 74 -37.51 1.58 17.11
C THR A 74 -37.37 1.03 15.69
N THR A 75 -37.35 1.91 14.68
CA THR A 75 -37.16 1.51 13.29
C THR A 75 -35.70 1.18 13.00
N LEU A 76 -35.46 0.23 12.09
CA LEU A 76 -34.11 -0.11 11.65
C LEU A 76 -33.38 1.11 11.06
N GLN A 77 -34.08 1.96 10.30
CA GLN A 77 -33.50 3.15 9.68
C GLN A 77 -33.03 4.20 10.70
N GLY A 78 -33.81 4.44 11.75
CA GLY A 78 -33.42 5.33 12.83
C GLY A 78 -32.18 4.83 13.56
N ASN A 79 -32.17 3.53 13.87
CA ASN A 79 -31.06 2.85 14.53
C ASN A 79 -29.76 2.86 13.69
N ILE A 80 -29.85 2.61 12.38
CA ILE A 80 -28.71 2.73 11.46
C ILE A 80 -28.19 4.17 11.41
N SER A 81 -29.09 5.16 11.46
CA SER A 81 -28.71 6.57 11.47
C SER A 81 -27.93 6.94 12.74
N GLU A 82 -28.37 6.44 13.90
CA GLU A 82 -27.66 6.63 15.17
C GLU A 82 -26.29 5.95 15.16
N LEU A 83 -26.21 4.68 14.72
CA LEU A 83 -24.94 3.96 14.56
C LEU A 83 -23.96 4.74 13.69
N ARG A 84 -24.41 5.27 12.54
CA ARG A 84 -23.56 6.08 11.64
C ARG A 84 -23.12 7.38 12.29
N SER A 85 -23.97 8.02 13.07
CA SER A 85 -23.64 9.22 13.84
C SER A 85 -22.52 8.93 14.84
N ILE A 86 -22.64 7.83 15.58
CA ILE A 86 -21.63 7.36 16.54
C ILE A 86 -20.32 7.05 15.81
N LEU A 87 -20.34 6.24 14.75
CA LEU A 87 -19.15 5.89 13.96
C LEU A 87 -18.47 7.12 13.39
N LYS A 88 -19.23 8.09 12.85
CA LYS A 88 -18.68 9.35 12.33
C LYS A 88 -17.96 10.15 13.42
N ASN A 89 -18.48 10.14 14.64
CA ASN A 89 -17.89 10.86 15.77
C ASN A 89 -16.60 10.20 16.25
N ILE A 90 -16.60 8.88 16.42
CA ILE A 90 -15.46 8.16 17.03
C ILE A 90 -14.39 7.76 16.01
N CYS A 91 -14.80 7.39 14.79
CA CYS A 91 -13.93 6.94 13.71
C CYS A 91 -13.56 8.07 12.74
N SER A 92 -13.28 9.26 13.29
CA SER A 92 -12.86 10.43 12.52
C SER A 92 -11.67 10.16 11.57
N THR A 93 -11.36 11.09 10.68
CA THR A 93 -10.26 10.95 9.71
C THR A 93 -8.94 10.61 10.42
N GLY A 94 -8.34 9.47 10.08
CA GLY A 94 -7.11 8.98 10.71
C GLY A 94 -7.32 7.99 11.86
N PHE A 95 -8.55 7.53 12.11
CA PHE A 95 -8.83 6.47 13.09
C PHE A 95 -8.11 5.15 12.79
N GLY A 96 -7.64 4.92 11.56
CA GLY A 96 -6.91 3.70 11.19
C GLY A 96 -7.84 2.56 10.74
N SER A 97 -7.27 1.38 10.55
CA SER A 97 -7.96 0.22 9.98
C SER A 97 -8.70 -0.60 11.04
N TYR A 98 -9.98 -0.89 10.80
CA TYR A 98 -10.81 -1.67 11.72
C TYR A 98 -11.91 -2.44 10.99
N GLY A 99 -12.46 -3.46 11.67
CA GLY A 99 -13.67 -4.17 11.26
C GLY A 99 -14.84 -3.92 12.22
N ILE A 100 -16.07 -4.13 11.74
CA ILE A 100 -17.28 -4.13 12.57
C ILE A 100 -17.83 -5.53 12.68
N VAL A 101 -18.21 -5.90 13.90
CA VAL A 101 -19.06 -7.05 14.22
C VAL A 101 -20.42 -6.51 14.61
N LEU A 102 -21.42 -6.74 13.77
CA LEU A 102 -22.80 -6.46 14.11
C LEU A 102 -23.27 -7.51 15.11
N TRP A 103 -23.51 -7.06 16.33
CA TRP A 103 -23.90 -7.84 17.49
C TRP A 103 -25.39 -7.68 17.73
N THR A 104 -26.20 -8.36 16.93
CA THR A 104 -27.66 -8.15 16.95
C THR A 104 -28.42 -9.47 16.77
N SER A 105 -29.69 -9.46 17.18
CA SER A 105 -30.61 -10.60 17.00
C SER A 105 -31.24 -10.62 15.60
N HIS A 106 -31.10 -9.54 14.82
CA HIS A 106 -31.74 -9.35 13.51
C HIS A 106 -30.71 -9.22 12.38
N LEU A 107 -29.87 -10.25 12.20
CA LEU A 107 -28.71 -10.18 11.31
C LEU A 107 -29.06 -10.03 9.82
N GLU A 108 -30.02 -10.80 9.32
CA GLU A 108 -30.30 -10.90 7.88
C GLU A 108 -30.75 -9.54 7.29
N ASP A 109 -31.69 -8.87 7.94
CA ASP A 109 -32.22 -7.58 7.47
C ASP A 109 -31.24 -6.41 7.69
N SER A 110 -30.41 -6.48 8.74
CA SER A 110 -29.58 -5.34 9.16
C SER A 110 -28.27 -5.19 8.39
N ILE A 111 -27.63 -6.30 8.02
CA ILE A 111 -26.26 -6.27 7.45
C ILE A 111 -26.22 -5.50 6.12
N ASP A 112 -27.14 -5.77 5.20
CA ASP A 112 -27.09 -5.22 3.85
C ASP A 112 -27.50 -3.74 3.81
N GLU A 113 -28.47 -3.33 4.63
CA GLU A 113 -28.85 -1.93 4.76
C GLU A 113 -27.70 -1.10 5.37
N ILE A 114 -27.03 -1.62 6.40
CA ILE A 114 -25.85 -0.97 7.01
C ILE A 114 -24.70 -0.85 6.01
N LYS A 115 -24.36 -1.93 5.27
CA LYS A 115 -23.32 -1.89 4.23
C LYS A 115 -23.63 -0.83 3.17
N THR A 116 -24.89 -0.71 2.77
CA THR A 116 -25.33 0.30 1.79
C THR A 116 -25.09 1.71 2.32
N LYS A 117 -25.53 2.01 3.55
CA LYS A 117 -25.36 3.35 4.14
C LYS A 117 -23.92 3.72 4.46
N ILE A 118 -23.10 2.77 4.92
CA ILE A 118 -21.66 2.98 5.12
C ILE A 118 -20.95 3.20 3.77
N SER A 119 -21.39 2.54 2.71
CA SER A 119 -20.85 2.76 1.36
C SER A 119 -21.13 4.18 0.84
N GLU A 120 -22.30 4.74 1.13
CA GLU A 120 -22.61 6.15 0.86
C GLU A 120 -21.67 7.09 1.62
N ASP A 121 -21.38 6.79 2.90
CA ASP A 121 -20.47 7.60 3.71
C ASP A 121 -19.02 7.54 3.21
N LYS A 122 -18.58 6.36 2.77
CA LYS A 122 -17.25 6.13 2.18
C LYS A 122 -17.03 6.97 0.93
N LYS A 123 -18.03 7.02 0.02
CA LYS A 123 -17.97 7.85 -1.21
C LYS A 123 -17.82 9.33 -0.89
N ASN A 124 -18.42 9.78 0.20
CA ASN A 124 -18.39 11.18 0.65
C ASN A 124 -17.22 11.50 1.60
N ASN A 125 -16.31 10.55 1.83
CA ASN A 125 -15.15 10.69 2.73
C ASN A 125 -15.49 11.31 4.10
N ARG A 126 -16.64 10.91 4.68
CA ARG A 126 -17.18 11.55 5.89
C ARG A 126 -16.42 11.21 7.16
N TYR A 127 -15.85 10.01 7.22
CA TYR A 127 -15.07 9.47 8.33
C TYR A 127 -14.31 8.23 7.83
N THR A 128 -13.46 7.65 8.69
CA THR A 128 -12.75 6.41 8.37
C THR A 128 -13.74 5.25 8.45
N THR A 129 -14.14 4.70 7.30
CA THR A 129 -15.12 3.60 7.23
C THR A 129 -14.47 2.23 7.49
N PRO A 130 -15.22 1.23 7.99
CA PRO A 130 -14.67 -0.09 8.28
C PRO A 130 -14.18 -0.80 7.01
N LEU A 131 -13.19 -1.68 7.17
CA LEU A 131 -12.69 -2.51 6.07
C LEU A 131 -13.60 -3.70 5.77
N PHE A 132 -14.29 -4.20 6.79
CA PHE A 132 -15.28 -5.27 6.67
C PHE A 132 -16.37 -5.13 7.73
N ILE A 133 -17.52 -5.74 7.46
CA ILE A 133 -18.66 -5.84 8.36
C ILE A 133 -19.13 -7.29 8.34
N VAL A 134 -19.13 -7.94 9.50
CA VAL A 134 -19.62 -9.30 9.71
C VAL A 134 -20.67 -9.29 10.82
N GLY A 135 -21.46 -10.36 10.93
CA GLY A 135 -22.53 -10.47 11.92
C GLY A 135 -22.31 -11.63 12.88
N LEU A 136 -22.68 -11.45 14.14
CA LEU A 136 -22.81 -12.51 15.15
C LEU A 136 -24.17 -12.38 15.83
N ASP A 137 -24.86 -13.50 15.98
CA ASP A 137 -26.20 -13.55 16.57
C ASP A 137 -26.11 -13.37 18.08
N LYS A 138 -26.57 -12.22 18.57
CA LYS A 138 -26.53 -11.85 19.98
C LYS A 138 -27.27 -12.87 20.88
N GLN A 139 -28.43 -13.40 20.46
CA GLN A 139 -29.23 -14.32 21.30
C GLN A 139 -28.49 -15.63 21.56
N LYS A 140 -27.77 -16.14 20.56
CA LYS A 140 -26.96 -17.36 20.69
C LYS A 140 -26.07 -17.32 21.93
N TYR A 141 -25.41 -16.19 22.19
CA TYR A 141 -24.44 -16.07 23.28
C TYR A 141 -25.08 -15.70 24.62
N ILE A 142 -26.19 -14.95 24.59
CA ILE A 142 -26.97 -14.69 25.80
C ILE A 142 -27.51 -16.01 26.37
N GLU A 143 -27.99 -16.90 25.51
CA GLU A 143 -28.57 -18.20 25.91
C GLU A 143 -27.52 -19.27 26.20
N SER A 144 -26.53 -19.42 25.31
CA SER A 144 -25.57 -20.54 25.34
C SER A 144 -24.21 -20.21 25.94
N GLY A 145 -23.97 -18.95 26.31
CA GLY A 145 -22.70 -18.45 26.81
C GLY A 145 -21.71 -18.05 25.70
N TYR A 146 -20.57 -17.50 26.12
CA TYR A 146 -19.62 -16.78 25.24
C TYR A 146 -18.36 -17.56 24.88
N THR A 147 -18.21 -18.79 25.39
CA THR A 147 -16.97 -19.60 25.28
C THR A 147 -16.46 -19.77 23.84
N ASN A 148 -17.35 -19.79 22.84
CA ASN A 148 -17.00 -20.00 21.44
C ASN A 148 -16.94 -18.72 20.60
N ILE A 149 -17.03 -17.53 21.20
CA ILE A 149 -17.17 -16.29 20.43
C ILE A 149 -15.99 -16.03 19.48
N LEU A 150 -14.75 -16.34 19.88
CA LEU A 150 -13.59 -16.17 19.00
C LEU A 150 -13.58 -17.20 17.87
N ASN A 151 -13.99 -18.45 18.13
CA ASN A 151 -14.16 -19.48 17.10
C ASN A 151 -15.20 -19.05 16.07
N ASP A 152 -16.36 -18.58 16.54
CA ASP A 152 -17.46 -18.13 15.71
C ASP A 152 -17.08 -16.87 14.90
N LEU A 153 -16.39 -15.91 15.54
CA LEU A 153 -15.87 -14.72 14.87
C LEU A 153 -14.86 -15.08 13.78
N ASN A 154 -13.96 -16.02 14.06
CA ASN A 154 -13.01 -16.53 13.07
C ASN A 154 -13.75 -17.17 11.88
N ALA A 155 -14.79 -17.96 12.14
CA ALA A 155 -15.59 -18.60 11.10
C ALA A 155 -16.30 -17.59 10.18
N VAL A 156 -16.93 -16.55 10.74
CA VAL A 156 -17.61 -15.53 9.90
C VAL A 156 -16.62 -14.66 9.12
N ILE A 157 -15.41 -14.42 9.65
CA ILE A 157 -14.34 -13.73 8.93
C ILE A 157 -13.79 -14.61 7.81
N GLU A 158 -13.58 -15.91 8.04
CA GLU A 158 -13.11 -16.86 7.03
C GLU A 158 -14.08 -16.96 5.82
N GLN A 159 -15.38 -16.83 6.06
CA GLN A 159 -16.38 -16.77 4.99
C GLN A 159 -16.26 -15.49 4.13
N ASN A 160 -15.84 -14.37 4.73
CA ASN A 160 -15.56 -13.13 4.02
C ASN A 160 -14.10 -13.06 3.58
N LYS A 161 -13.81 -13.55 2.36
CA LYS A 161 -12.45 -13.62 1.79
C LYS A 161 -11.64 -12.32 1.87
N ALA A 162 -12.27 -11.16 1.71
CA ALA A 162 -11.59 -9.88 1.81
C ALA A 162 -11.21 -9.54 3.27
N ALA A 163 -12.12 -9.81 4.21
CA ALA A 163 -11.84 -9.69 5.64
C ALA A 163 -10.75 -10.67 6.08
N TYR A 164 -10.87 -11.95 5.67
CA TYR A 164 -9.87 -12.98 5.91
C TYR A 164 -8.49 -12.58 5.40
N PHE A 165 -8.38 -12.12 4.13
CA PHE A 165 -7.12 -11.64 3.57
C PHE A 165 -6.52 -10.52 4.43
N PHE A 166 -7.32 -9.52 4.78
CA PHE A 166 -6.86 -8.39 5.56
C PHE A 166 -6.35 -8.82 6.95
N VAL A 167 -7.13 -9.60 7.69
CA VAL A 167 -6.77 -10.06 9.04
C VAL A 167 -5.51 -10.94 8.98
N ASN A 168 -5.45 -11.89 8.04
CA ASN A 168 -4.30 -12.78 7.90
C ASN A 168 -3.03 -12.02 7.48
N TRP A 169 -3.17 -11.04 6.58
CA TRP A 169 -2.06 -10.17 6.17
C TRP A 169 -1.55 -9.35 7.37
N MET A 170 -2.44 -8.77 8.17
CA MET A 170 -2.06 -8.03 9.38
C MET A 170 -1.32 -8.90 10.39
N ASN A 171 -1.72 -10.15 10.60
CA ASN A 171 -1.00 -11.09 11.44
C ASN A 171 0.40 -11.38 10.92
N THR A 172 0.52 -11.61 9.61
CA THR A 172 1.80 -11.85 8.96
C THR A 172 2.72 -10.63 9.11
N VAL A 173 2.20 -9.41 8.96
CA VAL A 173 2.94 -8.16 9.19
C VAL A 173 3.37 -8.03 10.66
N LYS A 174 2.49 -8.29 11.63
CA LYS A 174 2.82 -8.24 13.07
C LYS A 174 3.96 -9.20 13.40
N SER A 175 3.88 -10.43 12.89
CA SER A 175 4.90 -11.46 13.06
C SER A 175 6.24 -11.09 12.39
N ALA A 176 6.21 -10.72 11.11
CA ALA A 176 7.41 -10.33 10.36
C ALA A 176 8.10 -9.10 10.97
N ARG A 177 7.33 -8.12 11.45
CA ARG A 177 7.87 -6.93 12.14
C ARG A 177 8.65 -7.34 13.38
N ASN A 178 8.06 -8.17 14.23
CA ASN A 178 8.71 -8.62 15.46
C ASN A 178 10.00 -9.39 15.14
N LYS A 179 9.99 -10.21 14.09
CA LYS A 179 11.16 -10.95 13.64
C LYS A 179 12.25 -10.03 13.09
N ALA A 180 11.94 -9.09 12.21
CA ALA A 180 12.91 -8.14 11.66
C ALA A 180 13.60 -7.32 12.77
N ILE A 181 12.85 -6.88 13.78
CA ILE A 181 13.39 -6.21 14.97
C ILE A 181 14.32 -7.15 15.73
N SER A 182 13.85 -8.36 16.06
CA SER A 182 14.63 -9.33 16.82
C SER A 182 15.94 -9.70 16.10
N ASP A 183 15.90 -9.93 14.79
CA ASP A 183 17.05 -10.33 13.99
C ASP A 183 18.14 -9.25 14.04
N ILE A 184 17.78 -7.98 13.83
CA ILE A 184 18.75 -6.88 13.86
C ILE A 184 19.27 -6.60 15.27
N TYR A 185 18.40 -6.54 16.27
CA TYR A 185 18.84 -6.30 17.65
C TYR A 185 19.70 -7.44 18.20
N SER A 186 19.51 -8.67 17.72
CA SER A 186 20.33 -9.82 18.11
C SER A 186 21.79 -9.73 17.64
N LEU A 187 22.10 -8.88 16.65
CA LEU A 187 23.47 -8.64 16.20
C LEU A 187 24.32 -7.91 17.25
N VAL A 188 23.68 -7.22 18.19
CA VAL A 188 24.33 -6.48 19.29
C VAL A 188 23.81 -7.01 20.63
N PRO A 189 24.30 -8.17 21.10
CA PRO A 189 23.82 -8.79 22.33
C PRO A 189 24.24 -8.01 23.59
N ASP A 190 25.29 -7.22 23.51
CA ASP A 190 25.80 -6.39 24.61
C ASP A 190 24.97 -5.11 24.73
N TYR A 191 24.14 -5.04 25.78
CA TYR A 191 23.19 -3.94 25.99
C TYR A 191 23.89 -2.58 26.12
N ASP A 192 25.08 -2.52 26.72
CA ASP A 192 25.83 -1.27 26.90
C ASP A 192 26.33 -0.71 25.55
N LYS A 193 26.47 -1.57 24.54
CA LYS A 193 26.91 -1.20 23.18
C LYS A 193 25.76 -1.05 22.19
N GLN A 194 24.53 -1.42 22.56
CA GLN A 194 23.39 -1.39 21.65
C GLN A 194 23.22 -0.03 20.99
N ASN A 195 23.21 1.06 21.74
CA ASN A 195 23.02 2.38 21.15
C ASN A 195 24.09 2.72 20.09
N THR A 196 25.37 2.48 20.39
CA THR A 196 26.45 2.83 19.46
C THR A 196 26.54 1.89 18.27
N GLU A 197 26.47 0.58 18.48
CA GLU A 197 26.66 -0.41 17.42
C GLU A 197 25.40 -0.56 16.54
N LEU A 198 24.20 -0.52 17.13
CA LEU A 198 22.95 -0.57 16.37
C LEU A 198 22.81 0.67 15.46
N MET A 199 23.15 1.86 15.97
CA MET A 199 23.14 3.07 15.14
C MET A 199 24.13 2.97 13.97
N TYR A 200 25.29 2.36 14.19
CA TYR A 200 26.24 2.10 13.11
C TYR A 200 25.69 1.10 12.07
N ILE A 201 25.02 0.03 12.50
CA ILE A 201 24.37 -0.94 11.61
C ILE A 201 23.29 -0.26 10.77
N LEU A 202 22.37 0.49 11.39
CA LEU A 202 21.30 1.21 10.70
C LEU A 202 21.85 2.24 9.69
N TYR A 203 22.91 2.97 10.06
CA TYR A 203 23.62 3.87 9.16
C TYR A 203 24.19 3.13 7.94
N LYS A 204 24.77 1.94 8.13
CA LYS A 204 25.31 1.13 7.03
C LYS A 204 24.23 0.59 6.11
N MET A 205 23.07 0.20 6.67
CA MET A 205 21.91 -0.22 5.89
C MET A 205 21.40 0.94 5.01
N ALA A 206 21.22 2.13 5.58
CA ALA A 206 20.78 3.32 4.85
C ALA A 206 21.74 3.69 3.71
N LEU A 207 23.04 3.63 3.97
CA LEU A 207 24.06 3.88 2.95
C LEU A 207 23.99 2.88 1.79
N ASN A 208 23.80 1.61 2.11
CA ASN A 208 23.70 0.57 1.09
C ASN A 208 22.44 0.74 0.24
N HIS A 209 21.31 1.07 0.88
CA HIS A 209 20.04 1.29 0.19
C HIS A 209 20.06 2.50 -0.75
N THR A 210 20.64 3.63 -0.32
CA THR A 210 20.73 4.85 -1.16
C THR A 210 21.75 4.72 -2.28
N GLY A 211 22.84 4.00 -2.02
CA GLY A 211 24.02 4.03 -2.87
C GLY A 211 24.78 5.36 -2.83
N LEU A 212 24.49 6.28 -1.90
CA LEU A 212 25.21 7.55 -1.82
C LEU A 212 26.61 7.37 -1.19
N PRO A 213 27.64 8.08 -1.67
CA PRO A 213 28.95 8.06 -1.04
C PRO A 213 28.97 8.90 0.24
N LYS A 214 29.86 8.56 1.18
CA LYS A 214 29.95 9.24 2.50
C LYS A 214 30.11 10.76 2.43
N SER A 215 30.82 11.25 1.43
CA SER A 215 31.08 12.67 1.21
C SER A 215 29.81 13.48 0.88
N GLN A 216 28.74 12.83 0.39
CA GLN A 216 27.49 13.49 -0.02
C GLN A 216 26.40 13.41 1.06
N ILE A 217 26.65 12.75 2.19
CA ILE A 217 25.68 12.60 3.29
C ILE A 217 25.52 13.89 4.09
N GLN A 218 26.50 14.80 4.06
CA GLN A 218 26.58 15.90 5.02
C GLN A 218 25.34 16.83 5.02
N ASN A 219 24.58 16.84 3.92
CA ASN A 219 23.32 17.58 3.76
C ASN A 219 22.11 16.66 3.44
N TYR A 220 22.24 15.35 3.66
CA TYR A 220 21.22 14.35 3.34
C TYR A 220 20.84 13.53 4.58
N ASP A 221 19.56 13.58 4.95
CA ASP A 221 19.02 12.81 6.07
C ASP A 221 18.76 11.37 5.65
N LEU A 222 19.60 10.46 6.18
CA LEU A 222 19.52 9.01 5.94
C LEU A 222 18.44 8.31 6.77
N THR A 223 17.72 9.00 7.65
CA THR A 223 16.75 8.39 8.57
C THR A 223 15.67 7.62 7.81
N THR A 224 15.08 8.24 6.78
CA THR A 224 14.08 7.57 5.93
C THR A 224 14.67 6.37 5.20
N ASP A 225 15.90 6.46 4.72
CA ASP A 225 16.54 5.37 3.99
C ASP A 225 16.93 4.20 4.90
N ALA A 226 17.22 4.47 6.18
CA ALA A 226 17.37 3.43 7.19
C ALA A 226 16.06 2.66 7.36
N TYR A 227 14.92 3.34 7.45
CA TYR A 227 13.60 2.70 7.50
C TYR A 227 13.31 1.91 6.23
N LYS A 228 13.58 2.46 5.04
CA LYS A 228 13.39 1.74 3.76
C LYS A 228 14.24 0.47 3.69
N ALA A 229 15.51 0.54 4.11
CA ALA A 229 16.38 -0.63 4.18
C ALA A 229 15.88 -1.66 5.21
N PHE A 230 15.30 -1.20 6.32
CA PHE A 230 14.72 -2.08 7.33
C PHE A 230 13.44 -2.76 6.84
N ASP A 231 12.63 -2.08 6.04
CA ASP A 231 11.42 -2.63 5.40
C ASP A 231 11.75 -3.78 4.43
N GLU A 232 12.95 -3.81 3.83
CA GLU A 232 13.39 -4.94 3.01
C GLU A 232 13.54 -6.23 3.83
N LEU A 233 13.95 -6.13 5.10
CA LEU A 233 14.03 -7.28 6.02
C LEU A 233 12.63 -7.77 6.40
N LEU A 234 11.74 -6.84 6.73
CA LEU A 234 10.31 -7.13 6.95
C LEU A 234 9.74 -7.88 5.74
N TYR A 235 10.00 -7.38 4.53
CA TYR A 235 9.48 -7.95 3.29
C TYR A 235 10.00 -9.37 3.01
N SER A 236 11.28 -9.63 3.26
CA SER A 236 11.87 -10.97 3.16
C SER A 236 11.12 -11.98 4.03
N ASP A 237 10.86 -11.64 5.29
CA ASP A 237 10.13 -12.52 6.21
C ASP A 237 8.65 -12.65 5.87
N LEU A 238 8.01 -11.55 5.43
CA LEU A 238 6.62 -11.57 4.96
C LEU A 238 6.43 -12.61 3.86
N ILE A 239 7.29 -12.64 2.84
CA ILE A 239 7.21 -13.63 1.75
C ILE A 239 7.36 -15.06 2.29
N ASN A 240 8.34 -15.29 3.16
CA ASN A 240 8.60 -16.60 3.74
C ASN A 240 7.43 -17.12 4.59
N GLN A 241 6.70 -16.23 5.26
CA GLN A 241 5.51 -16.61 6.03
C GLN A 241 4.29 -16.83 5.14
N LEU A 242 4.06 -15.97 4.15
CA LEU A 242 2.92 -16.10 3.23
C LEU A 242 2.96 -17.38 2.40
N SER A 243 4.16 -17.86 2.03
CA SER A 243 4.32 -19.13 1.32
C SER A 243 3.83 -20.36 2.11
N LYS A 244 3.60 -20.23 3.43
CA LYS A 244 3.10 -21.29 4.31
C LYS A 244 1.57 -21.26 4.48
N ASN A 245 0.87 -20.26 3.96
CA ASN A 245 -0.59 -20.18 4.03
C ASN A 245 -1.23 -21.19 3.08
N SER A 246 -2.09 -22.06 3.61
CA SER A 246 -2.74 -23.13 2.83
C SER A 246 -4.04 -22.69 2.14
N THR A 247 -4.61 -21.55 2.52
CA THR A 247 -5.94 -21.11 2.03
C THR A 247 -5.82 -20.36 0.71
N ASP A 248 -6.39 -20.92 -0.34
CA ASP A 248 -6.52 -20.25 -1.64
C ASP A 248 -7.76 -19.35 -1.67
N ILE A 249 -7.57 -18.09 -1.27
CA ILE A 249 -8.66 -17.09 -1.22
C ILE A 249 -9.24 -16.78 -2.61
N PHE A 250 -8.50 -17.08 -3.68
CA PHE A 250 -8.91 -16.80 -5.05
C PHE A 250 -9.62 -17.99 -5.70
N LYS A 251 -10.08 -19.00 -4.94
CA LYS A 251 -10.92 -20.09 -5.48
C LYS A 251 -12.41 -19.93 -5.12
N PRO A 252 -13.33 -19.84 -6.09
CA PRO A 252 -13.08 -19.78 -7.53
C PRO A 252 -12.45 -18.44 -7.93
N THR A 253 -11.76 -18.43 -9.08
CA THR A 253 -11.08 -17.25 -9.63
C THR A 253 -12.06 -16.08 -9.72
N PRO A 254 -11.75 -14.92 -9.10
CA PRO A 254 -12.60 -13.74 -9.19
C PRO A 254 -12.78 -13.30 -10.65
N GLN A 255 -14.00 -12.96 -11.03
CA GLN A 255 -14.29 -12.32 -12.31
C GLN A 255 -14.06 -10.80 -12.19
N ASN A 256 -13.66 -10.15 -13.28
CA ASN A 256 -13.50 -8.69 -13.30
C ASN A 256 -14.89 -8.03 -13.22
N PRO A 257 -15.25 -7.35 -12.11
CA PRO A 257 -16.56 -6.72 -11.96
C PRO A 257 -16.72 -5.45 -12.80
N TYR A 258 -15.66 -5.02 -13.49
CA TYR A 258 -15.60 -3.81 -14.30
C TYR A 258 -15.29 -4.13 -15.77
N ALA A 259 -15.50 -5.38 -16.22
CA ALA A 259 -15.18 -5.81 -17.58
C ALA A 259 -15.75 -4.86 -18.66
N ASP A 260 -16.97 -4.36 -18.44
CA ASP A 260 -17.66 -3.44 -19.36
C ASP A 260 -17.41 -1.95 -19.06
N GLN A 261 -16.59 -1.61 -18.06
CA GLN A 261 -16.30 -0.24 -17.62
C GLN A 261 -14.81 0.09 -17.78
N LYS A 262 -14.36 0.18 -19.04
CA LYS A 262 -12.94 0.38 -19.39
C LYS A 262 -12.29 1.57 -18.68
N ASP A 263 -12.99 2.70 -18.58
CA ASP A 263 -12.47 3.90 -17.91
C ASP A 263 -12.23 3.66 -16.42
N LYS A 264 -13.12 2.92 -15.75
CA LYS A 264 -12.98 2.55 -14.34
C LYS A 264 -11.85 1.55 -14.12
N VAL A 265 -11.68 0.59 -15.03
CA VAL A 265 -10.53 -0.33 -15.01
C VAL A 265 -9.22 0.45 -15.10
N ASN A 266 -9.13 1.38 -16.07
CA ASN A 266 -7.96 2.21 -16.26
C ASN A 266 -7.68 3.10 -15.03
N GLU A 267 -8.72 3.71 -14.46
CA GLU A 267 -8.60 4.52 -13.24
C GLU A 267 -8.02 3.69 -12.08
N ILE A 268 -8.57 2.51 -11.80
CA ILE A 268 -8.11 1.64 -10.71
C ILE A 268 -6.67 1.17 -10.96
N TYR A 269 -6.39 0.69 -12.18
CA TYR A 269 -5.06 0.17 -12.52
C TYR A 269 -4.01 1.28 -12.51
N SER A 270 -4.36 2.50 -12.91
CA SER A 270 -3.45 3.64 -12.89
C SER A 270 -3.01 3.97 -11.47
N LYS A 271 -3.96 3.98 -10.52
CA LYS A 271 -3.70 4.20 -9.10
C LYS A 271 -2.89 3.06 -8.49
N LEU A 272 -3.20 1.81 -8.84
CA LEU A 272 -2.49 0.63 -8.34
C LEU A 272 -1.03 0.61 -8.83
N ASN A 273 -0.82 0.75 -10.13
CA ASN A 273 0.51 0.75 -10.73
C ASN A 273 1.36 1.89 -10.17
N SER A 274 0.81 3.10 -10.02
CA SER A 274 1.56 4.20 -9.40
C SER A 274 2.00 3.86 -7.98
N LYS A 275 1.12 3.26 -7.15
CA LYS A 275 1.49 2.83 -5.80
C LYS A 275 2.58 1.75 -5.77
N LEU A 276 2.66 0.92 -6.80
CA LEU A 276 3.63 -0.18 -6.89
C LEU A 276 4.99 0.26 -7.43
N PHE A 277 5.02 1.30 -8.27
CA PHE A 277 6.17 1.58 -9.13
C PHE A 277 6.69 3.02 -9.07
N ILE A 278 5.99 3.91 -8.38
CA ILE A 278 6.38 5.31 -8.17
C ILE A 278 6.59 5.56 -6.68
N ASP A 279 7.77 6.08 -6.33
CA ASP A 279 8.12 6.60 -5.02
C ASP A 279 8.15 8.14 -5.07
N THR A 280 7.32 8.78 -4.25
CA THR A 280 7.23 10.24 -4.11
C THR A 280 7.82 10.75 -2.79
N THR A 281 8.42 9.88 -1.99
CA THR A 281 9.03 10.24 -0.69
C THR A 281 10.48 10.72 -0.86
N ASN A 282 10.90 11.70 -0.07
CA ASN A 282 12.26 12.28 -0.10
C ASN A 282 12.72 12.74 -1.50
N ILE A 283 11.80 13.24 -2.32
CA ILE A 283 12.08 13.79 -3.63
C ILE A 283 12.51 15.26 -3.48
N LYS A 284 13.79 15.55 -3.75
CA LYS A 284 14.38 16.88 -3.68
C LYS A 284 15.09 17.23 -4.98
N GLN A 285 14.94 18.46 -5.43
CA GLN A 285 15.50 18.96 -6.69
C GLN A 285 17.04 18.98 -6.70
N ASP A 286 17.66 19.22 -5.55
CA ASP A 286 19.11 19.31 -5.38
C ASP A 286 19.80 17.95 -5.19
N THR A 287 19.03 16.86 -5.15
CA THR A 287 19.52 15.52 -4.81
C THR A 287 19.32 14.54 -5.98
N ILE A 288 20.42 14.15 -6.62
CA ILE A 288 20.41 13.23 -7.76
C ILE A 288 20.65 11.80 -7.27
N ILE A 289 19.67 10.92 -7.52
CA ILE A 289 19.70 9.52 -7.11
C ILE A 289 19.25 8.65 -8.29
N PRO A 290 19.77 7.40 -8.45
CA PRO A 290 19.30 6.46 -9.46
C PRO A 290 17.77 6.34 -9.51
N GLY A 291 17.22 6.31 -10.71
CA GLY A 291 15.79 6.17 -10.95
C GLY A 291 14.96 7.43 -10.71
N ASN A 292 15.56 8.56 -10.30
CA ASN A 292 14.85 9.84 -10.31
C ASN A 292 14.36 10.14 -11.73
N VAL A 293 13.10 10.53 -11.85
CA VAL A 293 12.47 10.98 -13.08
C VAL A 293 12.24 12.48 -12.98
N TYR A 294 12.69 13.18 -14.01
CA TYR A 294 12.62 14.63 -14.14
C TYR A 294 11.71 15.01 -15.30
N GLU A 295 10.93 16.06 -15.14
CA GLU A 295 10.30 16.80 -16.23
C GLU A 295 11.34 17.68 -16.90
N ILE A 296 11.39 17.65 -18.23
CA ILE A 296 12.26 18.50 -19.05
C ILE A 296 11.55 19.83 -19.30
N ILE A 297 11.97 20.85 -18.57
CA ILE A 297 11.40 22.20 -18.66
C ILE A 297 11.93 22.90 -19.91
N ASN A 298 13.25 22.89 -20.13
CA ASN A 298 13.88 23.54 -21.27
C ASN A 298 13.47 22.86 -22.59
N PRO A 299 12.75 23.56 -23.50
CA PRO A 299 12.30 23.00 -24.77
C PRO A 299 13.42 22.49 -25.68
N GLU A 300 14.59 23.12 -25.63
CA GLU A 300 15.75 22.75 -26.48
C GLU A 300 16.33 21.38 -26.11
N MET A 301 16.09 20.92 -24.88
CA MET A 301 16.61 19.66 -24.36
C MET A 301 15.66 18.48 -24.62
N ARG A 302 14.46 18.73 -25.17
CA ARG A 302 13.42 17.71 -25.34
C ARG A 302 13.79 16.73 -26.45
N PRO A 303 13.53 15.42 -26.27
CA PRO A 303 13.68 14.45 -27.36
C PRO A 303 12.69 14.78 -28.49
N LYS A 304 13.08 14.52 -29.74
CA LYS A 304 12.15 14.65 -30.86
C LYS A 304 11.10 13.54 -30.79
N LEU A 305 9.88 13.89 -31.18
CA LEU A 305 8.81 12.92 -31.31
C LEU A 305 9.04 11.96 -32.48
N PRO A 306 8.50 10.73 -32.41
CA PRO A 306 8.42 9.89 -33.60
C PRO A 306 7.69 10.64 -34.71
N GLU A 307 8.31 10.71 -35.89
CA GLU A 307 7.65 11.23 -37.09
C GLU A 307 6.48 10.30 -37.46
N GLU A 308 5.25 10.81 -37.41
CA GLU A 308 4.13 10.15 -38.05
C GLU A 308 4.24 10.30 -39.57
N LYS A 309 4.08 9.19 -40.29
CA LYS A 309 3.89 9.24 -41.74
C LYS A 309 2.42 9.59 -42.01
N GLY A 310 2.16 10.80 -42.52
CA GLY A 310 0.82 11.24 -42.97
C GLY A 310 0.49 12.71 -42.64
N ASP A 311 -0.56 13.25 -43.27
CA ASP A 311 -0.97 14.66 -43.23
C ASP A 311 -1.62 15.15 -41.91
N ASN A 312 -1.72 14.30 -40.88
CA ASN A 312 -2.32 14.68 -39.60
C ASN A 312 -1.30 15.43 -38.71
N LYS A 313 -1.19 16.73 -38.95
CA LYS A 313 -0.37 17.69 -38.18
C LYS A 313 -0.96 18.06 -36.80
N GLU A 314 -1.66 17.18 -36.08
CA GLU A 314 -1.99 17.44 -34.66
C GLU A 314 -0.80 17.08 -33.75
N LYS A 315 0.29 17.85 -33.91
CA LYS A 315 1.67 17.46 -33.58
C LYS A 315 2.09 17.42 -32.10
N ASN A 316 1.23 17.73 -31.12
CA ASN A 316 1.68 17.90 -29.72
C ASN A 316 0.64 17.70 -28.62
N LYS A 317 -0.63 17.42 -28.93
CA LYS A 317 -1.69 17.28 -27.90
C LYS A 317 -1.59 15.99 -27.06
N ASP A 318 -0.73 15.07 -27.48
CA ASP A 318 -0.72 13.69 -26.98
C ASP A 318 0.27 13.47 -25.82
N ILE A 319 1.17 14.43 -25.58
CA ILE A 319 2.20 14.37 -24.54
C ILE A 319 1.80 15.25 -23.38
N ASN A 320 1.73 14.66 -22.20
CA ASN A 320 1.51 15.39 -20.97
C ASN A 320 2.82 16.01 -20.45
N LYS A 321 3.92 15.25 -20.44
CA LYS A 321 5.25 15.73 -20.01
C LYS A 321 6.37 15.12 -20.83
N TYR A 322 7.39 15.93 -21.13
CA TYR A 322 8.69 15.43 -21.58
C TYR A 322 9.50 15.07 -20.34
N ILE A 323 10.12 13.90 -20.32
CA ILE A 323 10.80 13.38 -19.13
C ILE A 323 12.21 12.90 -19.42
N ALA A 324 13.03 12.84 -18.38
CA ALA A 324 14.31 12.16 -18.36
C ALA A 324 14.42 11.31 -17.09
N ILE A 325 15.05 10.14 -17.18
CA ILE A 325 15.34 9.28 -16.01
C ILE A 325 16.84 9.19 -15.76
N GLU A 326 17.26 9.32 -14.50
CA GLU A 326 18.63 9.05 -14.06
C GLU A 326 18.91 7.55 -14.09
N LEU A 327 19.72 7.12 -15.03
CA LEU A 327 20.04 5.72 -15.33
C LEU A 327 21.41 5.28 -14.80
N THR A 328 22.17 6.16 -14.14
CA THR A 328 23.47 5.76 -13.58
C THR A 328 23.28 4.63 -12.55
N PRO A 329 24.02 3.51 -12.67
CA PRO A 329 23.88 2.39 -11.73
C PRO A 329 24.14 2.79 -10.27
N PRO A 330 23.41 2.24 -9.28
CA PRO A 330 23.61 2.60 -7.86
C PRO A 330 25.02 2.30 -7.34
N CYS A 331 25.71 1.30 -7.90
CA CYS A 331 27.10 0.98 -7.57
C CYS A 331 28.08 2.09 -7.98
N ASP A 332 27.81 2.82 -9.06
CA ASP A 332 28.67 3.92 -9.52
C ASP A 332 28.58 5.13 -8.57
N PHE A 333 27.40 5.39 -7.98
CA PHE A 333 27.24 6.39 -6.92
C PHE A 333 28.02 5.98 -5.66
N SER A 334 27.81 4.75 -5.18
CA SER A 334 28.35 4.31 -3.87
C SER A 334 29.86 4.20 -3.86
N GLN A 335 30.45 3.88 -5.02
CA GLN A 335 31.90 3.76 -5.20
C GLN A 335 32.57 5.07 -5.62
N MET A 336 31.84 6.19 -5.67
CA MET A 336 32.33 7.48 -6.19
C MET A 336 32.94 7.38 -7.59
N LYS A 337 32.36 6.52 -8.45
CA LYS A 337 32.77 6.34 -9.85
C LYS A 337 31.93 7.15 -10.83
N LYS A 338 30.84 7.75 -10.36
CA LYS A 338 30.01 8.65 -11.15
C LYS A 338 30.78 9.92 -11.51
N ILE A 339 30.93 10.16 -12.80
CA ILE A 339 31.50 11.40 -13.35
C ILE A 339 30.36 12.32 -13.82
N ASN A 340 29.43 11.78 -14.60
CA ASN A 340 28.25 12.46 -15.13
C ASN A 340 26.99 11.62 -14.89
N SER A 341 25.85 12.29 -14.83
CA SER A 341 24.52 11.67 -14.87
C SER A 341 24.22 11.10 -16.25
N ARG A 342 23.88 9.81 -16.33
CA ARG A 342 23.41 9.16 -17.56
C ARG A 342 21.90 9.25 -17.62
N LEU A 343 21.37 10.02 -18.56
CA LEU A 343 19.93 10.21 -18.73
C LEU A 343 19.41 9.47 -19.95
N ILE A 344 18.24 8.86 -19.82
CA ILE A 344 17.41 8.49 -20.97
C ILE A 344 16.21 9.42 -21.02
N LYS A 345 15.95 10.01 -22.20
CA LYS A 345 14.80 10.90 -22.40
C LYS A 345 13.58 10.14 -22.92
N GLY A 346 12.41 10.71 -22.66
CA GLY A 346 11.14 10.12 -23.02
C GLY A 346 9.96 11.03 -22.73
N PHE A 347 8.79 10.41 -22.53
CA PHE A 347 7.52 11.11 -22.44
C PHE A 347 6.57 10.41 -21.46
N LEU A 348 5.72 11.22 -20.82
CA LEU A 348 4.44 10.78 -20.25
C LEU A 348 3.34 11.18 -21.24
N CYS A 349 2.60 10.22 -21.76
CA CYS A 349 1.49 10.44 -22.70
C CYS A 349 0.22 9.74 -22.24
N ASP A 350 -0.93 10.11 -22.77
CA ASP A 350 -2.17 9.37 -22.51
C ASP A 350 -2.08 7.94 -23.08
N ILE A 351 -2.60 6.95 -22.34
CA ILE A 351 -2.62 5.53 -22.71
C ILE A 351 -3.34 5.27 -24.03
N GLN A 352 -4.26 6.14 -24.46
CA GLN A 352 -4.90 6.03 -25.77
C GLN A 352 -3.88 6.02 -26.93
N TYR A 353 -2.69 6.56 -26.69
CA TYR A 353 -1.59 6.60 -27.66
C TYR A 353 -0.58 5.46 -27.51
N ALA A 354 -0.84 4.47 -26.65
CA ALA A 354 0.10 3.39 -26.38
C ALA A 354 0.47 2.55 -27.60
N THR A 355 -0.44 2.45 -28.56
CA THR A 355 -0.22 1.74 -29.82
C THR A 355 0.74 2.46 -30.77
N LYS A 356 1.04 3.75 -30.57
CA LYS A 356 2.01 4.50 -31.39
C LYS A 356 3.45 4.04 -31.17
N PHE A 357 3.77 3.53 -29.97
CA PHE A 357 5.13 3.16 -29.58
C PHE A 357 5.42 1.68 -29.83
N THR A 358 5.43 1.20 -31.07
CA THR A 358 5.62 -0.24 -31.36
C THR A 358 7.08 -0.68 -31.43
N LYS A 359 8.00 0.24 -31.65
CA LYS A 359 9.41 -0.11 -31.91
C LYS A 359 10.14 -0.62 -30.66
N GLY A 360 11.11 -1.51 -30.87
CA GLY A 360 11.88 -2.16 -29.80
C GLY A 360 13.01 -1.31 -29.19
N TYR A 361 13.08 -0.02 -29.55
CA TYR A 361 13.94 0.97 -28.90
C TYR A 361 13.18 1.82 -27.87
N TYR A 362 11.86 1.60 -27.73
CA TYR A 362 11.07 2.21 -26.67
C TYR A 362 10.94 1.25 -25.48
N TYR A 363 11.16 1.77 -24.28
CA TYR A 363 10.55 1.22 -23.08
C TYR A 363 9.10 1.71 -23.02
N LYS A 364 8.13 0.80 -22.83
CA LYS A 364 6.70 1.13 -22.93
C LYS A 364 5.76 0.28 -22.09
N ASP A 365 6.31 -0.58 -21.24
CA ASP A 365 5.55 -1.62 -20.55
C ASP A 365 4.87 -1.11 -19.28
N MET A 366 5.01 0.19 -19.00
CA MET A 366 4.57 0.81 -17.77
C MET A 366 3.34 1.70 -18.01
N PHE A 367 2.15 1.12 -17.89
CA PHE A 367 0.85 1.76 -18.03
C PHE A 367 -0.27 0.90 -17.44
N PRO A 368 -1.46 1.48 -17.16
CA PRO A 368 -1.68 2.91 -16.96
C PRO A 368 -1.01 3.40 -15.67
N LEU A 369 -0.76 4.70 -15.58
CA LEU A 369 -0.15 5.38 -14.44
C LEU A 369 -0.91 6.65 -14.06
N SER A 370 -0.81 7.01 -12.79
CA SER A 370 -1.21 8.29 -12.22
C SER A 370 0.01 9.05 -11.70
N VAL A 371 0.19 10.30 -12.14
CA VAL A 371 1.27 11.19 -11.70
C VAL A 371 0.67 12.55 -11.37
N GLY A 372 0.73 12.94 -10.09
CA GLY A 372 -0.01 14.10 -9.59
C GLY A 372 -1.51 13.91 -9.79
N ASP A 373 -2.17 14.90 -10.38
CA ASP A 373 -3.61 14.86 -10.68
C ASP A 373 -3.95 14.23 -12.05
N THR A 374 -2.93 13.83 -12.82
CA THR A 374 -3.11 13.25 -14.16
C THR A 374 -3.12 11.73 -14.10
N ASN A 375 -4.17 11.10 -14.64
CA ASN A 375 -4.35 9.65 -14.70
C ASN A 375 -4.18 9.11 -16.12
N ASN A 376 -4.25 7.79 -16.26
CA ASN A 376 -4.20 7.09 -17.56
C ASN A 376 -2.95 7.39 -18.38
N LEU A 377 -1.83 7.61 -17.70
CA LEU A 377 -0.55 7.87 -18.34
C LEU A 377 0.15 6.58 -18.75
N GLN A 378 0.92 6.65 -19.83
CA GLN A 378 1.95 5.67 -20.16
C GLN A 378 3.33 6.32 -20.01
N PHE A 379 4.25 5.58 -19.39
CA PHE A 379 5.64 5.98 -19.24
C PHE A 379 6.48 5.40 -20.38
N ILE A 380 6.95 6.28 -21.26
CA ILE A 380 7.76 5.94 -22.42
C ILE A 380 9.18 6.46 -22.25
N LEU A 381 10.18 5.62 -22.48
CA LEU A 381 11.56 6.03 -22.65
C LEU A 381 12.04 5.65 -24.05
N ASP A 382 12.72 6.54 -24.74
CA ASP A 382 13.35 6.24 -26.02
C ASP A 382 14.84 6.03 -25.81
N PHE A 383 15.26 4.77 -25.89
CA PHE A 383 16.64 4.37 -25.63
C PHE A 383 17.64 5.03 -26.58
N ARG A 384 17.22 5.60 -27.71
CA ARG A 384 18.11 6.33 -28.62
C ARG A 384 18.55 7.68 -28.05
N TYR A 385 17.79 8.26 -27.12
CA TYR A 385 18.09 9.54 -26.47
C TYR A 385 18.83 9.33 -25.14
N LEU A 386 19.97 8.66 -25.21
CA LEU A 386 20.92 8.57 -24.12
C LEU A 386 21.82 9.81 -24.12
N GLU A 387 21.96 10.46 -22.96
CA GLU A 387 22.84 11.61 -22.78
C GLU A 387 23.64 11.46 -21.49
N ALA A 388 24.88 11.97 -21.48
CA ALA A 388 25.65 12.18 -20.27
C ALA A 388 25.66 13.68 -19.98
N ILE A 389 25.19 14.07 -18.79
CA ILE A 389 25.07 15.47 -18.37
C ILE A 389 25.76 15.68 -17.03
N GLU A 390 26.28 16.88 -16.79
CA GLU A 390 26.76 17.27 -15.48
C GLU A 390 25.61 17.37 -14.47
N ASP A 391 25.86 16.94 -13.24
CA ASP A 391 24.93 17.03 -12.11
C ASP A 391 24.46 18.47 -11.89
N SER A 392 25.35 19.44 -12.12
CA SER A 392 25.10 20.88 -12.00
C SER A 392 23.99 21.37 -12.93
N GLU A 393 23.77 20.73 -14.08
CA GLU A 393 22.68 21.08 -15.01
C GLU A 393 21.35 20.43 -14.62
N LEU A 394 21.41 19.22 -14.04
CA LEU A 394 20.22 18.46 -13.65
C LEU A 394 19.50 19.08 -12.44
N ILE A 395 20.25 19.70 -11.53
CA ILE A 395 19.68 20.41 -10.37
C ILE A 395 19.04 21.77 -10.76
N LYS A 396 19.32 22.32 -11.95
CA LYS A 396 18.78 23.63 -12.38
C LYS A 396 17.30 23.51 -12.75
N GLU A 397 16.42 24.11 -11.95
CA GLU A 397 14.96 24.10 -12.16
C GLU A 397 14.51 24.63 -13.53
N LYS A 398 15.27 25.56 -14.13
CA LYS A 398 15.00 26.06 -15.49
C LYS A 398 15.13 24.98 -16.57
N ASN A 399 15.92 23.95 -16.31
CA ASN A 399 16.18 22.85 -17.24
C ASN A 399 15.33 21.63 -16.88
N TYR A 400 15.29 21.28 -15.60
CA TYR A 400 14.67 20.05 -15.10
C TYR A 400 13.92 20.27 -13.79
N LYS A 401 12.78 19.60 -13.63
CA LYS A 401 12.05 19.52 -12.37
C LYS A 401 11.88 18.06 -11.96
N VAL A 402 12.38 17.66 -10.80
CA VAL A 402 12.18 16.29 -10.30
C VAL A 402 10.70 16.03 -10.06
N LEU A 403 10.19 14.90 -10.57
CA LEU A 403 8.78 14.49 -10.44
C LEU A 403 8.60 13.44 -9.36
N PHE A 404 9.34 12.34 -9.48
CA PHE A 404 9.27 11.17 -8.63
C PHE A 404 10.49 10.29 -8.84
N ARG A 405 10.62 9.22 -8.08
CA ARG A 405 11.59 8.15 -8.31
C ARG A 405 10.86 6.87 -8.70
N VAL A 406 11.38 6.11 -9.67
CA VAL A 406 10.86 4.76 -9.92
C VAL A 406 11.31 3.79 -8.83
N THR A 407 10.49 2.80 -8.48
CA THR A 407 10.91 1.80 -7.47
C THR A 407 12.12 1.00 -7.96
N PRO A 408 12.95 0.43 -7.06
CA PRO A 408 14.14 -0.34 -7.45
C PRO A 408 13.84 -1.47 -8.44
N LYS A 409 12.68 -2.12 -8.30
CA LYS A 409 12.23 -3.18 -9.22
C LYS A 409 11.97 -2.66 -10.63
N LEU A 410 11.28 -1.53 -10.77
CA LEU A 410 11.04 -0.90 -12.07
C LEU A 410 12.35 -0.38 -12.67
N PHE A 411 13.21 0.22 -11.85
CA PHE A 411 14.51 0.71 -12.29
C PHE A 411 15.40 -0.40 -12.86
N ALA A 412 15.44 -1.55 -12.19
CA ALA A 412 16.18 -2.73 -12.66
C ALA A 412 15.64 -3.26 -14.00
N ASP A 413 14.32 -3.31 -14.19
CA ASP A 413 13.71 -3.72 -15.47
C ASP A 413 14.05 -2.75 -16.60
N ILE A 414 14.00 -1.43 -16.36
CA ILE A 414 14.41 -0.40 -17.31
C ILE A 414 15.89 -0.60 -17.70
N LEU A 415 16.78 -0.77 -16.72
CA LEU A 415 18.21 -1.01 -16.93
C LEU A 415 18.47 -2.28 -17.75
N GLN A 416 17.76 -3.36 -17.46
CA GLN A 416 17.88 -4.63 -18.18
C GLN A 416 17.46 -4.48 -19.65
N LYS A 417 16.32 -3.84 -19.92
CA LYS A 417 15.82 -3.61 -21.28
C LYS A 417 16.70 -2.65 -22.06
N PHE A 418 17.19 -1.59 -21.41
CA PHE A 418 18.16 -0.68 -22.00
C PHE A 418 19.46 -1.41 -22.39
N SER A 419 20.02 -2.20 -21.47
CA SER A 419 21.26 -2.96 -21.71
C SER A 419 21.07 -3.98 -22.84
N SER A 420 19.92 -4.65 -22.88
CA SER A 420 19.54 -5.57 -23.97
C SER A 420 19.43 -4.87 -25.32
N TYR A 421 18.95 -3.62 -25.36
CA TYR A 421 18.89 -2.83 -26.59
C TYR A 421 20.27 -2.38 -27.07
N TYR A 422 21.10 -1.84 -26.17
CA TYR A 422 22.45 -1.35 -26.51
C TYR A 422 23.46 -2.46 -26.78
N GLY A 423 23.31 -3.61 -26.12
CA GLY A 423 24.18 -4.77 -26.28
C GLY A 423 23.89 -5.61 -27.53
N ARG A 424 22.96 -5.18 -28.41
CA ARG A 424 22.64 -5.92 -29.64
C ARG A 424 23.86 -5.93 -30.57
N LEU A 425 24.38 -7.12 -30.83
CA LEU A 425 25.35 -7.34 -31.90
C LEU A 425 24.64 -7.16 -33.24
N GLY A 426 24.89 -6.03 -33.90
CA GLY A 426 24.40 -5.80 -35.25
C GLY A 426 25.09 -6.75 -36.23
N LEU A 427 24.33 -7.64 -36.85
CA LEU A 427 24.78 -8.35 -38.04
C LEU A 427 24.38 -7.51 -39.26
N SER A 428 25.36 -6.93 -39.94
CA SER A 428 25.16 -6.32 -41.25
C SER A 428 24.88 -7.44 -42.26
N ASN A 429 23.62 -7.61 -42.65
CA ASN A 429 23.26 -8.47 -43.76
C ASN A 429 23.00 -7.61 -45.01
N ILE A 430 23.67 -7.93 -46.12
CA ILE A 430 23.37 -7.32 -47.41
C ILE A 430 22.03 -7.91 -47.86
N LYS A 431 20.98 -7.09 -47.84
CA LYS A 431 19.69 -7.47 -48.41
C LYS A 431 19.78 -7.31 -49.92
N SER A 432 19.63 -8.42 -50.66
CA SER A 432 19.42 -8.45 -52.11
C SER A 432 18.07 -7.88 -52.49
#